data_AF-A0A2N2NG31-F1
#
_entry.id   AF-A0A2N2NG31-F1
#
_cell.length_a   1.000
_cell.length_b   1.000
_cell.length_c   1.000
_cell.angle_alpha   90.00
_cell.angle_beta   90.00
_cell.angle_gamma   90.00
#
_symmetry.space_group_name_H-M   'P 1'
#
loop_
_entity.id
_entity.type
_entity.pdbx_description
1 polymer ?
#
loop_
_entity_poly.entity_id
_entity_poly.type
_entity_poly.pdbx_seq_one_letter_code
_entity_poly.pdbx_strand_id
1 'polypeptide(L)'
;MVSFGLTNLMAVRIMKSSYAIHSNFFLFVVLSFSLLVGCTQAPIPVPTQDQSTIVAAVVETINVQNTQDAQLNPTNTPFPTETQVPATVTSIPATETPTKTIVPSETATQQPAYSATLLYVVSYPENKHEYVGNERFGIALGFRNTGTVTWEPGTNVKLVSYTGEVTVQLETSINQSVSPGEKVEFDFWAFGSEWYGDHTFVFQLYNNQGLAITGGYATFTYTSV
;
A
#
# COMPACT_ATOMS: atom_id res chain seq x y z
N MET A 1 -7.57 -66.15 -68.89
CA MET A 1 -6.39 -67.03 -68.97
C MET A 1 -5.17 -66.25 -68.49
N VAL A 2 -4.58 -66.72 -67.39
CA VAL A 2 -3.16 -66.65 -66.98
C VAL A 2 -2.42 -65.30 -67.03
N SER A 3 -2.07 -64.73 -65.88
CA SER A 3 -0.68 -64.80 -65.35
C SER A 3 -0.51 -64.05 -64.01
N PHE A 4 0.07 -64.75 -63.04
CA PHE A 4 0.57 -64.28 -61.73
C PHE A 4 2.00 -63.69 -61.87
N GLY A 5 2.42 -62.86 -60.90
CA GLY A 5 3.83 -62.49 -60.66
C GLY A 5 3.92 -61.21 -59.80
N LEU A 6 3.96 -61.28 -58.47
CA LEU A 6 5.14 -61.48 -57.60
C LEU A 6 6.16 -60.31 -57.68
N THR A 7 6.08 -59.36 -56.75
CA THR A 7 7.27 -58.67 -56.21
C THR A 7 6.92 -57.98 -54.89
N ASN A 8 7.24 -58.68 -53.81
CA ASN A 8 7.32 -58.17 -52.46
C ASN A 8 8.81 -57.95 -52.15
N LEU A 9 9.11 -57.13 -51.14
CA LEU A 9 10.32 -57.21 -50.32
C LEU A 9 11.60 -56.45 -50.78
N MET A 10 11.68 -55.13 -50.57
CA MET A 10 12.98 -54.46 -50.30
C MET A 10 12.87 -53.02 -49.72
N ALA A 11 12.06 -52.79 -48.68
CA ALA A 11 11.93 -51.44 -48.08
C ALA A 11 12.05 -51.40 -46.55
N VAL A 12 12.79 -52.33 -45.92
CA VAL A 12 13.03 -52.27 -44.46
C VAL A 12 14.45 -52.75 -44.17
N ARG A 13 15.46 -51.89 -44.33
CA ARG A 13 16.77 -52.07 -43.65
C ARG A 13 17.75 -50.88 -43.73
N ILE A 14 17.31 -49.62 -43.62
CA ILE A 14 18.26 -48.51 -43.39
C ILE A 14 17.65 -47.47 -42.45
N MET A 15 17.39 -47.82 -41.18
CA MET A 15 17.05 -46.82 -40.15
C MET A 15 17.25 -47.38 -38.74
N LYS A 16 18.47 -47.82 -38.41
CA LYS A 16 18.81 -48.20 -37.02
C LYS A 16 20.22 -47.84 -36.57
N SER A 17 20.98 -47.08 -37.37
CA SER A 17 22.41 -46.83 -37.11
C SER A 17 22.78 -45.36 -36.82
N SER A 18 21.80 -44.47 -36.59
CA SER A 18 22.08 -43.04 -36.39
C SER A 18 21.69 -42.50 -35.00
N TYR A 19 20.93 -43.27 -34.21
CA TYR A 19 20.42 -42.82 -32.90
C TYR A 19 21.37 -43.03 -31.73
N ALA A 20 22.40 -43.89 -31.85
CA ALA A 20 23.30 -44.18 -30.74
C ALA A 20 24.37 -43.10 -30.48
N ILE A 21 24.66 -42.23 -31.48
CA ILE A 21 25.76 -41.27 -31.39
C ILE A 21 25.31 -39.93 -30.77
N HIS A 22 24.02 -39.58 -30.87
CA HIS A 22 23.50 -38.30 -30.33
C HIS A 22 23.17 -38.36 -28.83
N SER A 23 22.94 -39.56 -28.26
CA SER A 23 22.55 -39.71 -26.85
C SER A 23 23.72 -39.49 -25.87
N ASN A 24 24.96 -39.82 -26.26
CA ASN A 24 26.13 -39.66 -25.39
C ASN A 24 26.72 -38.25 -25.43
N PHE A 25 26.54 -37.51 -26.54
CA PHE A 25 27.00 -36.13 -26.65
C PHE A 25 26.13 -35.18 -25.80
N PHE A 26 24.81 -35.39 -25.78
CA PHE A 26 23.90 -34.58 -24.96
C PHE A 26 24.16 -34.76 -23.45
N LEU A 27 24.50 -35.97 -23.02
CA LEU A 27 24.80 -36.26 -21.61
C LEU A 27 26.10 -35.60 -21.13
N PHE A 28 27.11 -35.47 -22.00
CA PHE A 28 28.35 -34.75 -21.69
C PHE A 28 28.16 -33.23 -21.63
N VAL A 29 27.29 -32.66 -22.47
CA VAL A 29 26.98 -31.22 -22.47
C VAL A 29 26.20 -30.82 -21.21
N VAL A 30 25.26 -31.65 -20.75
CA VAL A 30 24.50 -31.39 -19.52
C VAL A 30 25.37 -31.51 -18.27
N LEU A 31 26.33 -32.46 -18.24
CA LEU A 31 27.21 -32.64 -17.07
C LEU A 31 28.25 -31.52 -16.91
N SER A 32 28.71 -30.90 -18.01
CA SER A 32 29.68 -29.80 -17.97
C SER A 32 29.10 -28.47 -17.48
N PHE A 33 27.79 -28.23 -17.62
CA PHE A 33 27.14 -26.98 -17.18
C PHE A 33 26.86 -26.95 -15.66
N SER A 34 26.79 -28.12 -15.01
CA SER A 34 26.45 -28.26 -13.59
C SER A 34 27.58 -27.88 -12.62
N LEU A 35 28.82 -27.70 -13.11
CA LEU A 35 29.99 -27.40 -12.28
C LEU A 35 30.29 -25.91 -12.13
N LEU A 36 29.45 -25.02 -12.69
CA LEU A 36 29.65 -23.55 -12.67
C LEU A 36 28.75 -22.81 -11.66
N VAL A 37 27.90 -23.51 -10.88
CA VAL A 37 27.00 -22.89 -9.90
C VAL A 37 27.53 -23.09 -8.48
N GLY A 38 28.57 -22.36 -8.13
CA GLY A 38 29.28 -22.53 -6.85
C GLY A 38 29.82 -21.23 -6.30
N CYS A 39 28.96 -20.23 -6.06
CA CYS A 39 29.23 -19.17 -5.08
C CYS A 39 27.92 -18.44 -4.72
N THR A 40 27.11 -19.02 -3.84
CA THR A 40 26.04 -18.26 -3.17
C THR A 40 26.63 -17.63 -1.93
N GLN A 41 26.74 -16.31 -1.93
CA GLN A 41 27.19 -15.51 -0.80
C GLN A 41 26.22 -15.69 0.37
N ALA A 42 26.75 -16.01 1.56
CA ALA A 42 25.93 -16.16 2.76
C ALA A 42 25.19 -14.84 3.07
N PRO A 43 23.91 -14.89 3.54
CA PRO A 43 23.17 -13.70 3.92
C PRO A 43 23.91 -12.96 5.02
N ILE A 44 24.25 -11.71 4.75
CA ILE A 44 24.73 -10.77 5.78
C ILE A 44 23.52 -10.47 6.67
N PRO A 45 23.58 -10.66 7.99
CA PRO A 45 22.49 -10.28 8.87
C PRO A 45 22.27 -8.77 8.76
N VAL A 46 21.13 -8.38 8.19
CA VAL A 46 20.68 -6.99 8.20
C VAL A 46 20.32 -6.64 9.65
N PRO A 47 20.82 -5.53 10.21
CA PRO A 47 20.47 -5.14 11.56
C PRO A 47 18.97 -4.92 11.65
N THR A 48 18.32 -5.70 12.51
CA THR A 48 16.93 -5.52 12.92
C THR A 48 16.79 -4.14 13.54
N GLN A 49 16.33 -3.17 12.75
CA GLN A 49 16.09 -1.82 13.22
C GLN A 49 14.75 -1.80 13.96
N ASP A 50 14.85 -1.68 15.28
CA ASP A 50 13.72 -1.60 16.21
C ASP A 50 12.84 -0.37 15.86
N GLN A 51 11.63 -0.59 15.35
CA GLN A 51 10.69 0.46 14.94
C GLN A 51 10.33 1.44 16.08
N SER A 52 10.61 1.07 17.33
CA SER A 52 10.36 1.89 18.52
C SER A 52 11.24 3.14 18.60
N THR A 53 12.41 3.19 17.94
CA THR A 53 13.30 4.37 17.98
C THR A 53 13.04 5.41 16.89
N ILE A 54 12.42 5.03 15.76
CA ILE A 54 12.07 5.98 14.68
C ILE A 54 10.86 6.83 15.09
N VAL A 55 9.88 6.26 15.78
CA VAL A 55 8.69 6.99 16.23
C VAL A 55 9.05 8.05 17.29
N ALA A 56 10.01 7.77 18.18
CA ALA A 56 10.48 8.73 19.16
C ALA A 56 11.16 9.95 18.51
N ALA A 57 12.00 9.72 17.49
CA ALA A 57 12.71 10.79 16.79
C ALA A 57 11.78 11.73 16.01
N VAL A 58 10.68 11.20 15.44
CA VAL A 58 9.67 12.00 14.72
C VAL A 58 8.79 12.82 15.68
N VAL A 59 8.43 12.29 16.84
CA VAL A 59 7.64 13.04 17.84
C VAL A 59 8.45 14.21 18.42
N GLU A 60 9.75 14.02 18.65
CA GLU A 60 10.60 15.09 19.19
C GLU A 60 10.79 16.25 18.20
N THR A 61 10.89 15.98 16.89
CA THR A 61 11.04 17.05 15.88
C THR A 61 9.77 17.87 15.69
N ILE A 62 8.59 17.26 15.79
CA ILE A 62 7.30 17.99 15.68
C ILE A 62 7.12 18.98 16.84
N ASN A 63 7.54 18.62 18.06
CA ASN A 63 7.42 19.50 19.22
C ASN A 63 8.35 20.73 19.13
N VAL A 64 9.53 20.60 18.52
CA VAL A 64 10.46 21.74 18.32
C VAL A 64 9.91 22.72 17.27
N GLN A 65 9.33 22.23 16.18
CA GLN A 65 8.73 23.09 15.14
C GLN A 65 7.54 23.90 15.66
N ASN A 66 6.63 23.28 16.42
CA ASN A 66 5.50 23.99 17.03
C ASN A 66 5.93 25.10 18.01
N THR A 67 7.09 24.94 18.66
CA THR A 67 7.61 25.97 19.58
C THR A 67 8.25 27.14 18.84
N GLN A 68 8.84 26.91 17.66
CA GLN A 68 9.40 27.99 16.82
C GLN A 68 8.31 28.84 16.15
N ASP A 69 7.24 28.23 15.66
CA ASP A 69 6.12 28.97 15.05
C ASP A 69 5.39 29.86 16.07
N ALA A 70 5.30 29.42 17.34
CA ALA A 70 4.75 30.23 18.42
C ALA A 70 5.62 31.45 18.76
N GLN A 71 6.94 31.40 18.54
CA GLN A 71 7.84 32.55 18.74
C GLN A 71 7.82 33.52 17.57
N LEU A 72 7.65 33.03 16.34
CA LEU A 72 7.66 33.87 15.14
C LEU A 72 6.32 34.57 14.88
N ASN A 73 5.22 34.10 15.48
CA ASN A 73 3.89 34.68 15.28
C ASN A 73 3.17 35.02 16.61
N PRO A 74 3.70 35.93 17.44
CA PRO A 74 3.05 36.36 18.66
C PRO A 74 1.72 37.06 18.33
N THR A 75 0.60 36.47 18.75
CA THR A 75 -0.71 37.10 18.56
C THR A 75 -0.87 38.22 19.59
N ASN A 76 -1.19 39.43 19.13
CA ASN A 76 -1.37 40.61 19.98
C ASN A 76 -2.48 40.39 21.00
N THR A 77 -2.10 40.23 22.28
CA THR A 77 -3.00 40.30 23.42
C THR A 77 -3.66 41.68 23.46
N PRO A 78 -5.00 41.80 23.50
CA PRO A 78 -5.65 43.10 23.64
C PRO A 78 -5.29 43.71 25.00
N PHE A 79 -4.79 44.95 24.97
CA PHE A 79 -4.43 45.71 26.16
C PHE A 79 -5.69 46.07 26.97
N PRO A 80 -5.66 46.05 28.32
CA PRO A 80 -6.79 46.50 29.13
C PRO A 80 -7.01 48.00 28.93
N THR A 81 -8.23 48.38 28.54
CA THR A 81 -8.66 49.77 28.43
C THR A 81 -8.77 50.39 29.83
N GLU A 82 -7.80 51.21 30.24
CA GLU A 82 -7.97 52.11 31.38
C GLU A 82 -9.05 53.15 31.06
N THR A 83 -10.15 53.12 31.79
CA THR A 83 -11.15 54.20 31.81
C THR A 83 -10.96 55.00 33.09
N GLN A 84 -10.72 56.30 32.97
CA GLN A 84 -10.63 57.23 34.10
C GLN A 84 -11.96 57.96 34.40
N VAL A 85 -12.06 58.38 35.67
CA VAL A 85 -12.85 59.46 36.32
C VAL A 85 -14.35 59.23 36.60
N PRO A 86 -15.03 59.94 37.56
CA PRO A 86 -14.68 60.53 38.87
C PRO A 86 -15.53 59.99 40.06
N ALA A 87 -15.12 60.29 41.29
CA ALA A 87 -15.83 59.97 42.53
C ALA A 87 -17.23 60.59 42.62
N THR A 88 -18.25 59.75 42.84
CA THR A 88 -19.58 60.15 43.33
C THR A 88 -20.01 59.16 44.42
N VAL A 89 -20.29 59.69 45.61
CA VAL A 89 -20.90 58.99 46.75
C VAL A 89 -22.33 58.58 46.39
N THR A 90 -22.72 57.30 46.57
CA THR A 90 -24.02 56.83 47.14
C THR A 90 -24.28 55.32 46.93
N SER A 91 -24.89 54.71 47.95
CA SER A 91 -25.64 53.44 48.06
C SER A 91 -24.89 52.08 48.09
N ILE A 92 -25.05 51.42 49.25
CA ILE A 92 -25.23 50.00 49.57
C ILE A 92 -24.71 48.98 48.52
N PRO A 93 -23.80 48.06 48.90
CA PRO A 93 -23.23 47.10 47.95
C PRO A 93 -24.32 46.14 47.46
N ALA A 94 -24.54 46.11 46.13
CA ALA A 94 -25.29 45.06 45.49
C ALA A 94 -24.47 43.76 45.50
N THR A 95 -25.11 42.66 45.86
CA THR A 95 -24.56 41.30 45.83
C THR A 95 -23.91 41.00 44.49
N GLU A 96 -22.61 40.71 44.50
CA GLU A 96 -21.87 40.27 43.31
C GLU A 96 -22.54 39.02 42.75
N THR A 97 -23.14 39.16 41.57
CA THR A 97 -23.62 38.02 40.81
C THR A 97 -22.39 37.31 40.22
N PRO A 98 -22.24 35.99 40.37
CA PRO A 98 -21.04 35.29 39.94
C PRO A 98 -20.81 35.50 38.44
N THR A 99 -19.65 36.08 38.09
CA THR A 99 -19.17 36.19 36.72
C THR A 99 -19.15 34.80 36.09
N LYS A 100 -19.87 34.62 34.97
CA LYS A 100 -19.83 33.39 34.18
C LYS A 100 -18.38 33.04 33.86
N THR A 101 -17.91 31.91 34.39
CA THR A 101 -16.64 31.29 33.97
C THR A 101 -16.70 31.06 32.47
N ILE A 102 -15.80 31.70 31.73
CA ILE A 102 -15.63 31.47 30.29
C ILE A 102 -15.01 30.08 30.17
N VAL A 103 -15.81 29.08 29.86
CA VAL A 103 -15.30 27.74 29.53
C VAL A 103 -14.48 27.90 28.24
N PRO A 104 -13.22 27.44 28.19
CA PRO A 104 -12.45 27.46 26.96
C PRO A 104 -13.24 26.70 25.88
N SER A 105 -13.62 27.43 24.82
CA SER A 105 -14.26 26.83 23.66
C SER A 105 -13.24 25.92 22.99
N GLU A 106 -13.61 24.65 22.75
CA GLU A 106 -12.78 23.72 22.02
C GLU A 106 -12.41 24.33 20.66
N THR A 107 -11.12 24.54 20.43
CA THR A 107 -10.61 24.95 19.12
C THR A 107 -10.86 23.79 18.16
N ALA A 108 -11.72 24.01 17.16
CA ALA A 108 -12.02 22.98 16.16
C ALA A 108 -10.72 22.50 15.49
N THR A 109 -10.41 21.21 15.64
CA THR A 109 -9.28 20.59 14.95
C THR A 109 -9.52 20.70 13.44
N GLN A 110 -8.63 21.38 12.71
CA GLN A 110 -8.77 21.50 11.26
C GLN A 110 -8.62 20.13 10.61
N GLN A 111 -9.65 19.73 9.87
CA GLN A 111 -9.65 18.50 9.10
C GLN A 111 -8.70 18.64 7.90
N PRO A 112 -7.84 17.63 7.62
CA PRO A 112 -6.93 17.66 6.49
C PRO A 112 -7.67 17.76 5.15
N ALA A 113 -7.08 18.46 4.18
CA ALA A 113 -7.66 18.62 2.85
C ALA A 113 -7.87 17.27 2.16
N TYR A 114 -6.79 16.50 1.98
CA TYR A 114 -6.84 15.12 1.47
C TYR A 114 -6.75 14.14 2.63
N SER A 115 -7.80 13.34 2.82
CA SER A 115 -7.79 12.24 3.78
C SER A 115 -8.74 11.13 3.31
N ALA A 116 -8.37 9.89 3.63
CA ALA A 116 -9.16 8.71 3.36
C ALA A 116 -9.35 7.88 4.62
N THR A 117 -10.41 7.08 4.62
CA THR A 117 -10.59 5.96 5.55
C THR A 117 -10.78 4.68 4.75
N LEU A 118 -9.99 3.64 5.06
CA LEU A 118 -10.18 2.30 4.53
C LEU A 118 -11.49 1.70 5.05
N LEU A 119 -12.32 1.20 4.16
CA LEU A 119 -13.60 0.57 4.48
C LEU A 119 -13.49 -0.95 4.49
N TYR A 120 -12.86 -1.52 3.47
CA TYR A 120 -12.67 -2.96 3.35
C TYR A 120 -11.52 -3.29 2.39
N VAL A 121 -11.01 -4.50 2.57
CA VAL A 121 -10.08 -5.18 1.67
C VAL A 121 -10.65 -6.58 1.50
N VAL A 122 -11.05 -6.95 0.29
CA VAL A 122 -11.64 -8.27 0.00
C VAL A 122 -11.05 -8.84 -1.27
N SER A 123 -11.04 -10.16 -1.37
CA SER A 123 -10.73 -10.86 -2.61
C SER A 123 -12.01 -11.34 -3.31
N TYR A 124 -11.93 -11.57 -4.62
CA TYR A 124 -13.03 -12.08 -5.43
C TYR A 124 -12.53 -13.00 -6.55
N PRO A 125 -13.37 -13.94 -7.07
CA PRO A 125 -14.81 -14.08 -6.86
C PRO A 125 -15.20 -14.57 -5.46
N GLU A 126 -14.30 -15.29 -4.78
CA GLU A 126 -14.50 -15.76 -3.42
C GLU A 126 -13.59 -14.95 -2.49
N ASN A 127 -14.15 -14.43 -1.39
CA ASN A 127 -13.37 -13.70 -0.39
C ASN A 127 -12.57 -14.69 0.47
N LYS A 128 -11.50 -15.24 -0.11
CA LYS A 128 -10.59 -16.19 0.52
C LYS A 128 -9.14 -15.69 0.54
N HIS A 129 -8.33 -16.32 1.38
CA HIS A 129 -6.94 -15.99 1.63
C HIS A 129 -5.98 -17.15 1.37
N GLU A 130 -6.44 -18.23 0.74
CA GLU A 130 -5.61 -19.37 0.34
C GLU A 130 -5.73 -19.55 -1.18
N TYR A 131 -4.59 -19.55 -1.87
CA TYR A 131 -4.51 -19.66 -3.32
C TYR A 131 -3.45 -20.67 -3.72
N VAL A 132 -3.73 -21.47 -4.73
CA VAL A 132 -2.69 -22.29 -5.35
C VAL A 132 -1.88 -21.47 -6.35
N GLY A 133 -0.67 -21.91 -6.65
CA GLY A 133 0.17 -21.26 -7.66
C GLY A 133 -0.56 -21.02 -8.98
N ASN A 134 -0.42 -19.81 -9.51
CA ASN A 134 -1.06 -19.30 -10.73
C ASN A 134 -2.61 -19.22 -10.71
N GLU A 135 -3.27 -19.48 -9.58
CA GLU A 135 -4.71 -19.24 -9.44
C GLU A 135 -5.00 -17.75 -9.53
N ARG A 136 -5.88 -17.33 -10.44
CA ARG A 136 -6.21 -15.91 -10.64
C ARG A 136 -7.32 -15.47 -9.70
N PHE A 137 -7.17 -14.28 -9.13
CA PHE A 137 -8.18 -13.64 -8.30
C PHE A 137 -8.10 -12.12 -8.43
N GLY A 138 -9.11 -11.43 -7.92
CA GLY A 138 -9.13 -9.98 -7.80
C GLY A 138 -9.04 -9.55 -6.34
N ILE A 139 -8.54 -8.34 -6.11
CA ILE A 139 -8.55 -7.66 -4.82
C ILE A 139 -9.31 -6.35 -4.99
N ALA A 140 -10.30 -6.12 -4.15
CA ALA A 140 -11.06 -4.88 -4.09
C ALA A 140 -10.72 -4.11 -2.81
N LEU A 141 -10.27 -2.86 -2.98
CA LEU A 141 -9.95 -1.94 -1.90
C LEU A 141 -11.00 -0.82 -1.85
N GLY A 142 -11.82 -0.80 -0.80
CA GLY A 142 -12.85 0.22 -0.61
C GLY A 142 -12.33 1.36 0.26
N PHE A 143 -12.39 2.59 -0.23
CA PHE A 143 -12.05 3.80 0.54
C PHE A 143 -13.23 4.77 0.60
N ARG A 144 -13.27 5.58 1.66
CA ARG A 144 -14.11 6.77 1.77
C ARG A 144 -13.25 8.02 1.79
N ASN A 145 -13.64 9.05 1.05
CA ASN A 145 -13.05 10.37 1.16
C ASN A 145 -13.48 11.02 2.49
N THR A 146 -12.54 11.16 3.43
CA THR A 146 -12.72 11.85 4.71
C THR A 146 -11.95 13.16 4.75
N GLY A 147 -11.54 13.68 3.60
CA GLY A 147 -10.97 15.01 3.43
C GLY A 147 -12.04 16.09 3.32
N THR A 148 -11.60 17.32 3.12
CA THR A 148 -12.47 18.46 2.82
C THR A 148 -12.51 18.80 1.33
N VAL A 149 -11.63 18.21 0.51
CA VAL A 149 -11.61 18.40 -0.94
C VAL A 149 -12.03 17.13 -1.70
N THR A 150 -12.64 17.33 -2.86
CA THR A 150 -12.96 16.27 -3.82
C THR A 150 -11.68 15.65 -4.37
N TRP A 151 -11.64 14.32 -4.47
CA TRP A 151 -10.57 13.65 -5.20
C TRP A 151 -10.88 13.72 -6.68
N GLU A 152 -9.89 14.14 -7.47
CA GLU A 152 -10.03 14.27 -8.91
C GLU A 152 -9.80 12.94 -9.63
N PRO A 153 -10.31 12.78 -10.87
CA PRO A 153 -9.89 11.69 -11.76
C PRO A 153 -8.36 11.59 -11.85
N GLY A 154 -7.84 10.37 -11.91
CA GLY A 154 -6.40 10.08 -11.86
C GLY A 154 -5.86 9.86 -10.45
N THR A 155 -6.69 10.02 -9.40
CA THR A 155 -6.39 9.46 -8.07
C THR A 155 -6.18 7.95 -8.20
N ASN A 156 -5.12 7.44 -7.60
CA ASN A 156 -4.65 6.07 -7.83
C ASN A 156 -4.20 5.41 -6.53
N VAL A 157 -4.18 4.08 -6.52
CA VAL A 157 -3.61 3.28 -5.44
C VAL A 157 -2.42 2.52 -6.00
N LYS A 158 -1.30 2.53 -5.29
CA LYS A 158 -0.03 1.89 -5.68
C LYS A 158 0.44 0.90 -4.64
N LEU A 159 1.05 -0.20 -5.08
CA LEU A 159 1.83 -1.09 -4.24
C LEU A 159 3.10 -0.36 -3.78
N VAL A 160 3.29 -0.25 -2.47
CA VAL A 160 4.44 0.45 -1.86
C VAL A 160 5.40 -0.48 -1.13
N SER A 161 4.93 -1.65 -0.71
CA SER A 161 5.75 -2.66 -0.04
C SER A 161 5.10 -4.03 -0.18
N TYR A 162 5.90 -5.09 -0.06
CA TYR A 162 5.43 -6.46 -0.10
C TYR A 162 6.32 -7.41 0.71
N THR A 163 5.77 -8.57 1.05
CA THR A 163 6.50 -9.74 1.55
C THR A 163 6.14 -10.94 0.69
N GLY A 164 7.14 -11.77 0.35
CA GLY A 164 7.00 -12.85 -0.62
C GLY A 164 7.25 -12.37 -2.07
N GLU A 165 6.51 -12.94 -3.01
CA GLU A 165 6.54 -12.57 -4.43
C GLU A 165 5.45 -11.53 -4.77
N VAL A 166 5.76 -10.59 -5.67
CA VAL A 166 4.80 -9.62 -6.21
C VAL A 166 4.00 -10.26 -7.34
N THR A 167 2.80 -10.72 -7.01
CA THR A 167 1.87 -11.35 -7.97
C THR A 167 0.57 -10.56 -8.15
N VAL A 168 0.63 -9.24 -7.92
CA VAL A 168 -0.51 -8.31 -8.01
C VAL A 168 -0.20 -7.16 -8.95
N GLN A 169 -1.24 -6.58 -9.55
CA GLN A 169 -1.17 -5.31 -10.25
C GLN A 169 -0.54 -4.21 -9.36
N LEU A 170 0.41 -3.46 -9.91
CA LEU A 170 1.20 -2.49 -9.13
C LEU A 170 0.46 -1.19 -8.86
N GLU A 171 -0.42 -0.77 -9.76
CA GLU A 171 -1.15 0.49 -9.67
C GLU A 171 -2.49 0.40 -10.40
N THR A 172 -3.52 1.05 -9.85
CA THR A 172 -4.82 1.25 -10.49
C THR A 172 -5.37 2.63 -10.15
N SER A 173 -6.19 3.21 -11.03
CA SER A 173 -6.66 4.59 -10.90
C SER A 173 -8.15 4.71 -11.23
N ILE A 174 -8.79 5.73 -10.69
CA ILE A 174 -10.19 6.03 -10.94
C ILE A 174 -10.34 7.14 -11.97
N ASN A 175 -11.35 7.03 -12.82
CA ASN A 175 -11.68 8.01 -13.86
C ASN A 175 -12.80 8.98 -13.44
N GLN A 176 -13.22 8.92 -12.18
CA GLN A 176 -14.31 9.72 -11.63
C GLN A 176 -13.83 10.55 -10.45
N SER A 177 -14.53 11.65 -10.18
CA SER A 177 -14.33 12.46 -8.98
C SER A 177 -14.99 11.80 -7.77
N VAL A 178 -14.40 11.92 -6.58
CA VAL A 178 -14.95 11.39 -5.32
C VAL A 178 -15.09 12.52 -4.32
N SER A 179 -16.32 12.95 -4.07
CA SER A 179 -16.63 14.08 -3.18
C SER A 179 -16.35 13.73 -1.71
N PRO A 180 -16.16 14.73 -0.82
CA PRO A 180 -16.10 14.47 0.61
C PRO A 180 -17.29 13.64 1.12
N GLY A 181 -17.02 12.56 1.86
CA GLY A 181 -17.99 11.60 2.38
C GLY A 181 -18.35 10.45 1.44
N GLU A 182 -18.01 10.56 0.15
CA GLU A 182 -18.26 9.56 -0.89
C GLU A 182 -17.30 8.37 -0.77
N LYS A 183 -17.70 7.23 -1.35
CA LYS A 183 -16.95 5.98 -1.34
C LYS A 183 -16.49 5.63 -2.74
N VAL A 184 -15.37 4.94 -2.85
CA VAL A 184 -14.85 4.42 -4.10
C VAL A 184 -14.14 3.09 -3.88
N GLU A 185 -14.16 2.24 -4.89
CA GLU A 185 -13.49 0.94 -4.91
C GLU A 185 -12.36 0.96 -5.96
N PHE A 186 -11.24 0.34 -5.61
CA PHE A 186 -10.12 0.10 -6.51
C PHE A 186 -9.95 -1.40 -6.70
N ASP A 187 -10.05 -1.84 -7.95
CA ASP A 187 -9.89 -3.23 -8.35
C ASP A 187 -8.47 -3.51 -8.86
N PHE A 188 -7.90 -4.59 -8.34
CA PHE A 188 -6.60 -5.12 -8.73
C PHE A 188 -6.75 -6.55 -9.21
N TRP A 189 -6.10 -6.91 -10.31
CA TRP A 189 -5.89 -8.32 -10.63
C TRP A 189 -4.67 -8.87 -9.88
N ALA A 190 -4.74 -10.14 -9.49
CA ALA A 190 -3.65 -10.86 -8.85
C ALA A 190 -3.66 -12.34 -9.26
N PHE A 191 -2.58 -13.05 -8.94
CA PHE A 191 -2.53 -14.50 -9.01
C PHE A 191 -1.75 -15.10 -7.83
N GLY A 192 -2.02 -16.36 -7.49
CA GLY A 192 -1.30 -17.07 -6.44
C GLY A 192 0.17 -17.30 -6.82
N SER A 193 1.07 -17.05 -5.87
CA SER A 193 2.51 -17.31 -6.01
C SER A 193 2.81 -18.80 -6.14
N GLU A 194 3.83 -19.16 -6.92
CA GLU A 194 4.34 -20.55 -6.95
C GLU A 194 5.18 -20.90 -5.71
N TRP A 195 5.61 -19.88 -4.95
CA TRP A 195 6.29 -20.05 -3.68
C TRP A 195 5.28 -20.18 -2.56
N TYR A 196 5.38 -21.27 -1.79
CA TYR A 196 4.56 -21.50 -0.61
C TYR A 196 4.80 -20.46 0.49
N GLY A 197 3.76 -20.23 1.28
CA GLY A 197 3.81 -19.38 2.48
C GLY A 197 3.02 -18.09 2.32
N ASP A 198 3.25 -17.15 3.24
CA ASP A 198 2.47 -15.92 3.31
C ASP A 198 3.01 -14.83 2.40
N HIS A 199 2.10 -14.25 1.62
CA HIS A 199 2.32 -13.13 0.73
C HIS A 199 1.52 -11.94 1.22
N THR A 200 2.17 -10.80 1.40
CA THR A 200 1.51 -9.57 1.85
C THR A 200 1.79 -8.45 0.86
N PHE A 201 0.74 -7.71 0.52
CA PHE A 201 0.79 -6.53 -0.33
C PHE A 201 0.33 -5.32 0.48
N VAL A 202 1.15 -4.25 0.46
CA VAL A 202 0.84 -2.99 1.13
C VAL A 202 0.64 -1.91 0.07
N PHE A 203 -0.50 -1.26 0.12
CA PHE A 203 -0.93 -0.25 -0.83
C PHE A 203 -1.05 1.13 -0.18
N GLN A 204 -0.80 2.17 -0.97
CA GLN A 204 -1.02 3.57 -0.61
C GLN A 204 -1.83 4.27 -1.70
N LEU A 205 -2.82 5.06 -1.27
CA LEU A 205 -3.62 5.95 -2.11
C LEU A 205 -2.88 7.28 -2.36
N TYR A 206 -2.83 7.71 -3.60
CA TYR A 206 -2.26 8.99 -4.02
C TYR A 206 -3.31 9.80 -4.77
N ASN A 207 -3.28 11.12 -4.58
CA ASN A 207 -4.08 12.02 -5.40
C ASN A 207 -3.51 12.11 -6.83
N ASN A 208 -4.23 12.80 -7.71
CA ASN A 208 -3.81 13.02 -9.10
C ASN A 208 -2.49 13.82 -9.27
N GLN A 209 -1.99 14.43 -8.20
CA GLN A 209 -0.70 15.13 -8.16
C GLN A 209 0.45 14.22 -7.69
N GLY A 210 0.16 12.96 -7.36
CA GLY A 210 1.15 12.00 -6.85
C GLY A 210 1.47 12.19 -5.36
N LEU A 211 0.67 12.94 -4.61
CA LEU A 211 0.82 13.10 -3.17
C LEU A 211 0.03 12.03 -2.42
N ALA A 212 0.65 11.41 -1.42
CA ALA A 212 0.00 10.39 -0.60
C ALA A 212 -1.17 11.00 0.18
N ILE A 213 -2.32 10.32 0.14
CA ILE A 213 -3.51 10.70 0.90
C ILE A 213 -3.43 10.08 2.30
N THR A 214 -3.49 10.91 3.33
CA THR A 214 -3.46 10.50 4.74
C THR A 214 -4.60 9.52 5.05
N GLY A 215 -4.28 8.38 5.67
CA GLY A 215 -5.26 7.32 5.98
C GLY A 215 -5.60 6.41 4.80
N GLY A 216 -5.01 6.65 3.63
CA GLY A 216 -5.20 5.86 2.42
C GLY A 216 -4.31 4.63 2.32
N TYR A 217 -4.04 3.94 3.42
CA TYR A 217 -3.26 2.69 3.42
C TYR A 217 -4.19 1.48 3.41
N ALA A 218 -3.81 0.43 2.69
CA ALA A 218 -4.47 -0.87 2.72
C ALA A 218 -3.46 -2.01 2.69
N THR A 219 -3.79 -3.13 3.32
CA THR A 219 -2.95 -4.34 3.31
C THR A 219 -3.81 -5.54 2.96
N PHE A 220 -3.32 -6.37 2.04
CA PHE A 220 -3.91 -7.67 1.73
C PHE A 220 -2.87 -8.76 1.94
N THR A 221 -3.25 -9.85 2.61
CA THR A 221 -2.39 -11.01 2.85
C THR A 221 -3.10 -12.26 2.35
N TYR A 222 -2.37 -13.16 1.71
CA TYR A 222 -2.83 -14.51 1.39
C TYR A 222 -1.71 -15.53 1.61
N THR A 223 -2.07 -16.79 1.77
CA THR A 223 -1.16 -17.92 1.87
C THR A 223 -1.19 -18.70 0.57
N SER A 224 -0.02 -18.94 -0.02
CA SER A 224 0.13 -19.86 -1.14
C SER A 224 0.25 -21.30 -0.64
N VAL A 225 -0.60 -22.19 -1.17
CA VAL A 225 -0.77 -23.60 -0.76
C VAL A 225 -0.64 -24.61 -1.89
#